data_AF-A0A4Q3V8F2-F1
#
_entry.id   AF-A0A4Q3V8F2-F1
#
_cell.length_a   1.000
_cell.length_b   1.000
_cell.length_c   1.000
_cell.angle_alpha   90.00
_cell.angle_beta   90.00
_cell.angle_gamma   90.00
#
_symmetry.space_group_name_H-M   'P 1'
#
loop_
_entity.id
_entity.type
_entity.pdbx_description
1 polymer ?
#
loop_
_entity_poly.entity_id
_entity_poly.type
_entity_poly.pdbx_seq_one_letter_code
_entity_poly.pdbx_strand_id
1 'polypeptide(L)'
;MTNAHRIAVLGGGDLALGPAVAASLAAYQGERRLQIAFYDPNPDGAGLMAGIVRKLAYFIRVRPETTVCRSVEEALEEAQAAILFLEYADLAATLPVPSISIPYDRWPTPLEGSDDPSFRFQLLRWANGEEEPLHLLAENERSPIQQFLDRVLGP
;
A
#
# COMPACT_ATOMS: atom_id res chain seq x y z
N MET A 1 7.80 -21.18 -13.08
CA MET A 1 7.75 -20.28 -11.91
C MET A 1 6.81 -19.16 -12.28
N THR A 2 5.65 -19.07 -11.63
CA THR A 2 4.67 -18.00 -11.89
C THR A 2 5.24 -16.68 -11.37
N ASN A 3 5.64 -15.77 -12.27
CA ASN A 3 6.20 -14.46 -11.91
C ASN A 3 5.19 -13.68 -11.08
N ALA A 4 5.59 -13.26 -9.88
CA ALA A 4 4.81 -12.34 -9.05
C ALA A 4 4.63 -11.00 -9.78
N HIS A 5 3.52 -10.31 -9.50
CA HIS A 5 3.33 -8.95 -10.00
C HIS A 5 4.05 -7.95 -9.11
N ARG A 6 4.88 -7.11 -9.70
CA ARG A 6 5.59 -6.06 -8.95
C ARG A 6 4.84 -4.73 -9.08
N ILE A 7 4.60 -4.07 -7.95
CA ILE A 7 3.98 -2.74 -7.91
C ILE A 7 4.80 -1.78 -7.06
N ALA A 8 4.83 -0.52 -7.47
CA ALA A 8 5.46 0.56 -6.73
C ALA A 8 4.41 1.32 -5.89
N VAL A 9 4.77 1.74 -4.69
CA VAL A 9 3.99 2.64 -3.83
C VAL A 9 4.87 3.84 -3.49
N LEU A 10 4.54 5.02 -4.02
CA LEU A 10 5.32 6.25 -3.83
C LEU A 10 4.61 7.17 -2.85
N GLY A 11 5.31 7.56 -1.77
CA GLY A 11 4.72 8.26 -0.62
C GLY A 11 4.06 7.32 0.38
N GLY A 12 4.51 6.07 0.40
CA GLY A 12 3.89 5.01 1.19
C GLY A 12 4.07 5.12 2.70
N GLY A 13 4.65 6.21 3.21
CA GLY A 13 4.82 6.50 4.63
C GLY A 13 3.77 7.44 5.22
N ASP A 14 2.80 7.90 4.42
CA ASP A 14 1.66 8.70 4.91
C ASP A 14 0.90 7.95 6.02
N LEU A 15 0.83 8.53 7.21
CA LEU A 15 0.22 7.87 8.36
C LEU A 15 -1.30 7.89 8.32
N ALA A 16 -1.92 8.84 7.62
CA ALA A 16 -3.36 9.03 7.58
C ALA A 16 -4.04 8.08 6.58
N LEU A 17 -3.44 7.96 5.38
CA LEU A 17 -3.95 7.14 4.28
C LEU A 17 -3.19 5.83 4.10
N GLY A 18 -1.93 5.76 4.53
CA GLY A 18 -1.08 4.57 4.43
C GLY A 18 -1.72 3.30 4.99
N PRO A 19 -2.41 3.31 6.14
CA PRO A 19 -3.06 2.10 6.67
C PRO A 19 -4.18 1.57 5.76
N ALA A 20 -4.97 2.46 5.16
CA ALA A 20 -6.03 2.07 4.21
C ALA A 20 -5.44 1.51 2.90
N VAL A 21 -4.35 2.11 2.41
CA VAL A 21 -3.59 1.58 1.27
C VAL A 21 -2.98 0.23 1.61
N ALA A 22 -2.39 0.08 2.79
CA ALA A 22 -1.81 -1.17 3.26
C ALA A 22 -2.88 -2.27 3.38
N ALA A 23 -4.05 -1.95 3.93
CA ALA A 23 -5.18 -2.88 4.02
C ALA A 23 -5.70 -3.28 2.63
N SER A 24 -5.84 -2.31 1.72
CA SER A 24 -6.17 -2.58 0.32
C SER A 24 -5.17 -3.54 -0.29
N LEU A 25 -3.87 -3.26 -0.19
CA LEU A 25 -2.82 -4.10 -0.77
C LEU A 25 -2.77 -5.49 -0.16
N ALA A 26 -2.97 -5.61 1.15
CA ALA A 26 -3.04 -6.89 1.84
C ALA A 26 -4.22 -7.74 1.37
N ALA A 27 -5.37 -7.11 1.12
CA ALA A 27 -6.61 -7.76 0.70
C ALA A 27 -6.64 -8.18 -0.77
N TYR A 28 -5.64 -7.83 -1.59
CA TYR A 28 -5.63 -8.18 -3.01
C TYR A 28 -5.53 -9.69 -3.25
N GLN A 29 -6.51 -10.25 -3.96
CA GLN A 29 -6.63 -11.70 -4.25
C GLN A 29 -6.49 -12.03 -5.75
N GLY A 30 -5.71 -11.24 -6.50
CA GLY A 30 -5.43 -11.54 -7.90
C GLY A 30 -4.74 -12.91 -8.12
N GLU A 31 -4.67 -13.35 -9.37
CA GLU A 31 -4.18 -14.70 -9.73
C GLU A 31 -2.70 -14.94 -9.35
N ARG A 32 -1.90 -13.88 -9.27
CA ARG A 32 -0.48 -13.94 -8.91
C ARG A 32 -0.20 -13.13 -7.65
N ARG A 33 0.83 -13.56 -6.92
CA ARG A 33 1.30 -12.88 -5.71
C ARG A 33 1.82 -11.48 -6.05
N LEU A 34 1.67 -10.55 -5.11
CA LEU A 34 2.26 -9.21 -5.21
C LEU A 34 3.66 -9.15 -4.60
N GLN A 35 4.54 -8.43 -5.29
CA GLN A 35 5.76 -7.82 -4.78
C GLN A 35 5.51 -6.31 -4.69
N ILE A 36 5.60 -5.74 -3.50
CA ILE A 36 5.20 -4.36 -3.22
C ILE A 36 6.45 -3.58 -2.81
N ALA A 37 6.88 -2.65 -3.65
CA ALA A 37 8.02 -1.79 -3.41
C ALA A 37 7.54 -0.43 -2.89
N PHE A 38 7.80 -0.15 -1.62
CA PHE A 38 7.46 1.11 -0.97
C PHE A 38 8.62 2.08 -1.06
N TYR A 39 8.35 3.31 -1.49
CA TYR A 39 9.27 4.42 -1.33
C TYR A 39 8.58 5.57 -0.59
N ASP A 40 9.33 6.18 0.33
CA ASP A 40 8.97 7.40 1.03
C ASP A 40 10.27 8.10 1.47
N PRO A 41 10.35 9.45 1.47
CA PRO A 41 11.51 10.18 2.01
C PRO A 41 11.77 9.85 3.49
N ASN A 42 10.73 9.48 4.24
CA ASN A 42 10.82 8.90 5.57
C ASN A 42 10.74 7.36 5.51
N PRO A 43 11.89 6.66 5.52
CA PRO A 43 11.91 5.20 5.38
C PRO A 43 11.21 4.46 6.54
N ASP A 44 11.09 5.09 7.72
CA ASP A 44 10.39 4.49 8.87
C ASP A 44 8.88 4.39 8.60
N GLY A 45 8.30 5.40 7.94
CA GLY A 45 6.89 5.40 7.54
C GLY A 45 6.60 4.29 6.52
N ALA A 46 7.42 4.21 5.47
CA ALA A 46 7.32 3.14 4.47
C ALA A 46 7.52 1.75 5.10
N GLY A 47 8.47 1.60 6.02
CA GLY A 47 8.70 0.37 6.77
C GLY A 47 7.51 -0.05 7.63
N LEU A 48 6.85 0.92 8.25
CA LEU A 48 5.65 0.72 9.04
C LEU A 48 4.49 0.18 8.17
N MET A 49 4.21 0.83 7.03
CA MET A 49 3.14 0.37 6.12
C MET A 49 3.45 -0.99 5.50
N ALA A 50 4.70 -1.24 5.11
CA ALA A 50 5.13 -2.57 4.68
C ALA A 50 4.90 -3.63 5.78
N GLY A 51 5.16 -3.27 7.05
CA GLY A 51 4.85 -4.11 8.21
C GLY A 51 3.37 -4.41 8.35
N ILE A 52 2.52 -3.38 8.28
CA ILE A 52 1.06 -3.51 8.36
C ILE A 52 0.53 -4.41 7.22
N VAL A 53 0.99 -4.23 5.98
CA VAL A 53 0.62 -5.11 4.85
C VAL A 53 0.92 -6.57 5.19
N ARG A 54 2.14 -6.87 5.64
CA ARG A 54 2.55 -8.25 5.95
C ARG A 54 1.69 -8.86 7.07
N LYS A 55 1.36 -8.08 8.09
CA LYS A 55 0.53 -8.54 9.21
C LYS A 55 -0.91 -8.78 8.80
N LEU A 56 -1.52 -7.82 8.10
CA LEU A 56 -2.87 -7.97 7.58
C LEU A 56 -2.98 -9.16 6.62
N ALA A 57 -2.04 -9.29 5.69
CA ALA A 57 -2.01 -10.40 4.74
C ALA A 57 -1.85 -11.76 5.44
N TYR A 58 -1.06 -11.82 6.53
CA TYR A 58 -0.92 -13.03 7.34
C TYR A 58 -2.27 -13.52 7.89
N PHE A 59 -3.13 -12.62 8.40
CA PHE A 59 -4.44 -12.99 8.94
C PHE A 59 -5.38 -13.59 7.88
N ILE A 60 -5.33 -13.07 6.65
CA ILE A 60 -6.13 -13.58 5.52
C ILE A 60 -5.40 -14.63 4.67
N ARG A 61 -4.25 -15.13 5.15
CA ARG A 61 -3.45 -16.19 4.52
C ARG A 61 -2.93 -15.85 3.12
N VAL A 62 -2.74 -14.57 2.82
CA VAL A 62 -2.02 -14.08 1.64
C VAL A 62 -0.57 -13.78 2.04
N ARG A 63 0.37 -13.88 1.08
CA ARG A 63 1.80 -13.64 1.34
C ARG A 63 2.40 -12.73 0.26
N PRO A 64 2.11 -11.41 0.30
CA PRO A 64 2.84 -10.47 -0.53
C PRO A 64 4.28 -10.36 -0.03
N GLU A 65 5.20 -10.11 -0.94
CA GLU A 65 6.54 -9.67 -0.62
C GLU A 65 6.54 -8.14 -0.55
N THR A 66 7.23 -7.57 0.43
CA THR A 66 7.28 -6.12 0.60
C THR A 66 8.73 -5.68 0.75
N THR A 67 9.12 -4.63 0.06
CA THR A 67 10.47 -4.05 0.13
C THR A 67 10.36 -2.55 0.37
N VAL A 68 11.24 -1.99 1.20
CA VAL A 68 11.39 -0.54 1.35
C VAL A 68 12.59 -0.11 0.50
N CYS A 69 12.32 0.74 -0.48
CA CYS A 69 13.27 1.24 -1.46
C CYS A 69 13.82 2.60 -1.01
N ARG A 70 15.02 2.93 -1.50
CA ARG A 70 15.77 4.15 -1.13
C ARG A 70 15.51 5.30 -2.09
N SER A 71 14.91 5.03 -3.25
CA SER A 71 14.55 6.04 -4.23
C SER A 71 13.29 5.66 -5.01
N VAL A 72 12.71 6.63 -5.71
CA VAL A 72 11.57 6.43 -6.62
C VAL A 72 11.95 5.45 -7.73
N GLU A 73 13.16 5.58 -8.28
CA GLU A 73 13.67 4.74 -9.37
C GLU A 73 13.76 3.27 -8.94
N GLU A 74 14.27 3.00 -7.74
CA GLU A 74 14.36 1.64 -7.18
C GLU A 74 12.95 1.03 -6.96
N ALA A 75 11.99 1.84 -6.50
CA ALA A 75 10.61 1.36 -6.33
C ALA A 75 9.95 1.02 -7.67
N LEU A 76 10.23 1.80 -8.72
CA LEU A 76 9.69 1.63 -10.07
C LEU A 76 10.40 0.56 -10.90
N GLU A 77 11.60 0.13 -10.49
CA GLU A 77 12.36 -0.91 -11.19
C GLU A 77 11.50 -2.17 -11.33
N GLU A 78 11.25 -2.60 -12.57
CA GLU A 78 10.39 -3.74 -12.94
C GLU A 78 8.92 -3.65 -12.45
N ALA A 79 8.49 -2.50 -11.93
CA ALA A 79 7.11 -2.31 -11.54
C ALA A 79 6.20 -2.40 -12.77
N GLN A 80 5.04 -3.02 -12.60
CA GLN A 80 4.01 -3.13 -13.64
C GLN A 80 2.89 -2.10 -13.42
N ALA A 81 2.80 -1.55 -12.22
CA ALA A 81 1.88 -0.49 -11.86
C ALA A 81 2.43 0.33 -10.70
N ALA A 82 1.96 1.56 -10.54
CA ALA A 82 2.31 2.45 -9.44
C ALA A 82 1.09 3.01 -8.71
N ILE A 83 1.19 3.11 -7.39
CA ILE A 83 0.21 3.78 -6.51
C ILE A 83 0.90 5.02 -5.97
N LEU A 84 0.26 6.17 -6.14
CA LEU A 84 0.84 7.49 -5.86
C LEU A 84 0.06 8.17 -4.75
N PHE A 85 0.74 8.55 -3.69
CA PHE A 85 0.22 9.51 -2.72
C PHE A 85 0.25 10.93 -3.31
N LEU A 86 -0.42 11.86 -2.65
CA LEU A 86 -0.76 13.18 -3.21
C LEU A 86 0.49 13.96 -3.64
N GLU A 87 1.54 13.90 -2.84
CA GLU A 87 2.82 14.54 -3.10
C GLU A 87 3.57 13.96 -4.32
N TYR A 88 3.18 12.77 -4.80
CA TYR A 88 3.69 12.14 -6.01
C TYR A 88 2.69 12.13 -7.17
N ALA A 89 1.50 12.74 -7.01
CA ALA A 89 0.44 12.68 -8.01
C ALA A 89 0.87 13.28 -9.36
N ASP A 90 1.73 14.29 -9.36
CA ASP A 90 2.25 14.93 -10.57
C ASP A 90 3.14 14.00 -11.42
N LEU A 91 3.71 12.95 -10.82
CA LEU A 91 4.48 11.95 -11.56
C LEU A 91 3.60 11.09 -12.46
N ALA A 92 2.29 10.98 -12.20
CA ALA A 92 1.38 10.09 -12.93
C ALA A 92 1.46 10.28 -14.46
N ALA A 93 1.66 11.51 -14.93
CA ALA A 93 1.73 11.85 -16.35
C ALA A 93 3.04 11.42 -17.04
N THR A 94 4.09 11.12 -16.28
CA THR A 94 5.44 10.82 -16.81
C THR A 94 5.90 9.39 -16.53
N LEU A 95 5.18 8.65 -15.68
CA LEU A 95 5.54 7.27 -15.35
C LEU A 95 5.41 6.33 -16.56
N PRO A 96 6.37 5.41 -16.74
CA PRO A 96 6.33 4.43 -17.84
C PRO A 96 5.36 3.27 -17.58
N VAL A 97 4.60 3.33 -16.48
CA VAL A 97 3.70 2.27 -16.02
C VAL A 97 2.33 2.87 -15.70
N PRO A 98 1.23 2.10 -15.83
CA PRO A 98 -0.06 2.52 -15.33
C PRO A 98 0.05 2.96 -13.88
N SER A 99 -0.59 4.09 -13.54
CA SER A 99 -0.59 4.59 -12.18
C SER A 99 -1.98 5.04 -11.73
N ILE A 100 -2.16 5.05 -10.41
CA ILE A 100 -3.31 5.65 -9.75
C ILE A 100 -2.83 6.58 -8.63
N SER A 101 -3.32 7.81 -8.63
CA SER A 101 -3.19 8.71 -7.48
C SER A 101 -4.33 8.45 -6.52
N ILE A 102 -4.04 8.34 -5.23
CA ILE A 102 -5.05 8.00 -4.22
C ILE A 102 -6.13 9.12 -4.19
N PRO A 103 -7.40 8.80 -4.50
CA PRO A 103 -8.44 9.81 -4.60
C PRO A 103 -8.97 10.20 -3.21
N TYR A 104 -8.67 11.42 -2.75
CA TYR A 104 -9.10 11.90 -1.43
C TYR A 104 -10.63 11.88 -1.20
N ASP A 105 -11.45 11.92 -2.25
CA ASP A 105 -12.90 12.05 -2.19
C ASP A 105 -13.67 10.70 -2.25
N ARG A 106 -13.01 9.61 -2.64
CA ARG A 106 -13.63 8.28 -2.86
C ARG A 106 -12.87 7.13 -2.21
N TRP A 107 -11.84 7.45 -1.46
CA TRP A 107 -11.04 6.54 -0.65
C TRP A 107 -11.56 6.55 0.79
N PRO A 108 -11.46 5.45 1.57
CA PRO A 108 -11.90 5.49 2.95
C PRO A 108 -11.30 6.70 3.66
N THR A 109 -12.15 7.37 4.45
CA THR A 109 -11.82 8.62 5.14
C THR A 109 -10.47 8.47 5.84
N PRO A 110 -9.55 9.46 5.73
CA PRO A 110 -8.33 9.46 6.52
C PRO A 110 -8.63 9.10 7.96
N LEU A 111 -7.84 8.20 8.56
CA LEU A 111 -8.15 7.70 9.89
C LEU A 111 -8.16 8.86 10.88
N GLU A 112 -9.28 9.03 11.57
CA GLU A 112 -9.44 10.09 12.57
C GLU A 112 -8.34 9.98 13.63
N GLY A 113 -7.72 11.11 13.95
CA GLY A 113 -6.61 11.14 14.91
C GLY A 113 -5.25 10.77 14.32
N SER A 114 -5.07 10.70 13.00
CA SER A 114 -3.75 10.53 12.38
C SER A 114 -2.70 11.57 12.82
N ASP A 115 -3.17 12.76 13.21
CA ASP A 115 -2.35 13.84 13.75
C ASP A 115 -2.02 13.68 15.24
N ASP A 116 -2.69 12.75 15.94
CA ASP A 116 -2.48 12.44 17.35
C ASP A 116 -1.24 11.52 17.51
N PRO A 117 -0.27 11.86 18.37
CA PRO A 117 0.85 10.98 18.69
C PRO A 117 0.45 9.57 19.14
N SER A 118 -0.72 9.41 19.77
CA SER A 118 -1.27 8.11 20.19
C SER A 118 -1.54 7.18 19.02
N PHE A 119 -1.91 7.73 17.86
CA PHE A 119 -2.18 6.96 16.66
C PHE A 119 -0.93 6.28 16.12
N ARG A 120 0.25 6.88 16.27
CA ARG A 120 1.53 6.23 15.91
C ARG A 120 1.75 4.95 16.70
N PHE A 121 1.38 4.92 17.98
CA PHE A 121 1.44 3.69 18.77
C PHE A 121 0.43 2.65 18.29
N GLN A 122 -0.75 3.08 17.85
CA GLN A 122 -1.73 2.17 17.25
C GLN A 122 -1.18 1.50 15.97
N LEU A 123 -0.53 2.27 15.09
CA LEU A 123 0.12 1.74 13.89
C LEU A 123 1.23 0.75 14.23
N LEU A 124 2.04 1.03 15.25
CA LEU A 124 3.07 0.11 15.73
C LEU A 124 2.47 -1.19 16.26
N ARG A 125 1.38 -1.12 17.03
CA ARG A 125 0.66 -2.31 17.53
C ARG A 125 0.16 -3.16 16.37
N TRP A 126 -0.41 -2.55 15.34
CA TRP A 126 -0.82 -3.27 14.12
C TRP A 126 0.37 -3.88 13.36
N ALA A 127 1.45 -3.12 13.16
CA ALA A 127 2.65 -3.59 12.46
C ALA A 127 3.41 -4.71 13.20
N ASN A 128 3.33 -4.73 14.53
CA ASN A 128 3.89 -5.79 15.37
C ASN A 128 2.95 -7.00 15.48
N GLY A 129 1.65 -6.83 15.19
CA GLY A 129 0.63 -7.85 15.38
C GLY A 129 0.17 -7.98 16.84
N GLU A 130 0.30 -6.91 17.62
CA GLU A 130 -0.23 -6.80 18.98
C GLU A 130 -1.75 -6.50 18.96
N GLU A 131 -2.27 -6.02 17.83
CA GLU A 131 -3.69 -5.85 17.56
C GLU A 131 -3.97 -6.08 16.06
N GLU A 132 -5.14 -6.62 15.75
CA GLU A 132 -5.55 -6.93 14.38
C GLU A 132 -6.53 -5.86 13.85
N PRO A 133 -6.14 -5.05 12.85
CA PRO A 133 -7.06 -4.08 12.26
C PRO A 133 -7.98 -4.74 11.20
N LEU A 134 -8.73 -5.77 11.59
CA LEU A 134 -9.59 -6.51 10.67
C LEU A 134 -10.69 -5.64 10.04
N HIS A 135 -11.12 -4.58 10.73
CA HIS A 135 -12.07 -3.61 10.18
C HIS A 135 -11.52 -2.93 8.92
N LEU A 136 -10.21 -2.60 8.90
CA LEU A 136 -9.57 -1.97 7.73
C LEU A 136 -9.61 -2.90 6.52
N LEU A 137 -9.47 -4.21 6.70
CA LEU A 137 -9.58 -5.16 5.57
C LEU A 137 -10.96 -5.09 4.94
N ALA A 138 -12.01 -5.27 5.74
CA ALA A 138 -13.40 -5.28 5.26
C ALA A 138 -13.80 -3.96 4.57
N GLU A 139 -13.33 -2.82 5.10
CA GLU A 139 -13.59 -1.50 4.52
C GLU A 139 -12.86 -1.27 3.18
N ASN A 140 -11.76 -1.98 2.95
CA ASN A 140 -10.87 -1.76 1.81
C ASN A 140 -10.91 -2.89 0.75
N GLU A 141 -11.69 -3.95 0.94
CA GLU A 141 -11.85 -5.06 -0.03
C GLU A 141 -12.36 -4.60 -1.41
N ARG A 142 -13.02 -3.44 -1.49
CA ARG A 142 -13.54 -2.88 -2.75
C ARG A 142 -12.94 -1.52 -3.11
N SER A 143 -11.75 -1.25 -2.58
CA SER A 143 -11.12 0.05 -2.75
C SER A 143 -10.77 0.34 -4.22
N PRO A 144 -10.65 1.62 -4.61
CA PRO A 144 -10.14 1.99 -5.93
C PRO A 144 -8.79 1.35 -6.31
N ILE A 145 -7.95 0.95 -5.36
CA ILE A 145 -6.69 0.25 -5.62
C ILE A 145 -6.97 -1.17 -6.08
N GLN A 146 -7.90 -1.89 -5.44
CA GLN A 146 -8.32 -3.23 -5.89
C GLN A 146 -8.77 -3.18 -7.35
N GLN A 147 -9.70 -2.28 -7.67
CA GLN A 147 -10.24 -2.11 -9.01
C GLN A 147 -9.16 -1.72 -10.04
N PHE A 148 -8.22 -0.87 -9.64
CA PHE A 148 -7.08 -0.49 -10.46
C PHE A 148 -6.17 -1.69 -10.74
N LEU A 149 -5.79 -2.44 -9.71
CA LEU A 149 -4.91 -3.61 -9.82
C LEU A 149 -5.56 -4.70 -10.67
N ASP A 150 -6.85 -5.00 -10.47
CA ASP A 150 -7.58 -5.96 -11.30
C ASP A 150 -7.55 -5.58 -12.79
N ARG A 151 -7.66 -4.28 -13.10
CA ARG A 151 -7.64 -3.79 -14.48
C ARG A 151 -6.25 -3.87 -15.13
N VAL A 152 -5.17 -3.66 -14.37
CA VAL A 152 -3.81 -3.53 -14.93
C VAL A 152 -2.95 -4.78 -14.75
N LEU A 153 -3.30 -5.64 -13.79
CA LEU A 153 -2.61 -6.90 -13.49
C LEU A 153 -3.49 -8.14 -13.77
N GLY A 154 -4.77 -7.96 -14.06
CA GLY A 154 -5.65 -9.04 -14.49
C GLY A 154 -5.18 -9.70 -15.80
N PRO A 155 -5.73 -10.89 -16.13
CA PRO A 155 -5.32 -11.69 -17.28
C PRO A 155 -5.42 -10.97 -18.64
#